data_AF-A0A0N1PJW7-F1
#
_entry.id   AF-A0A0N1PJW7-F1
#
_cell.length_a   1.000
_cell.length_b   1.000
_cell.length_c   1.000
_cell.angle_alpha   90.00
_cell.angle_beta   90.00
_cell.angle_gamma   90.00
#
_symmetry.space_group_name_H-M   'P 1'
#
loop_
_entity.id
_entity.type
_entity.pdbx_description
1 polymer ?
#
loop_
_entity_poly.entity_id
_entity_poly.type
_entity_poly.pdbx_seq_one_letter_code
_entity_poly.pdbx_strand_id
1 'polypeptide(L)'
;MTDKVLSLGQRVILVAKDVKGTVAYVGYPTFASGRWVGVILDEPKGKNNGTLRGHAYFRCEDNYGVFVRPTQIQLLDGDDNPVDMTTSTEEPSILKSSSNRRLSSSRTSLASSRQSLTSYTSPTTERATSPDLTKRASFVETNFVETLTPQYTPGQSLTSPQPAPNAVEDKLANMQAQQEITNLKSEVEDLKEKLETLRVRRAEDREKIRELERLRLQLDQANEFKTKIMESKAQLQRDLQRAKQEVREAQEALEAHNEETAELQEAAEMAALDKEMAEERAEALQMELEQCRDKLEEATLDLQLMRAEMEAGGNIQLEALQEVHEQLVESNRELEMDLREELEMAHAATREAVREREAAMETIMDRDATIVKFRELVHKMTEQYNELRAQLDTKQESPPRPEQQESSPEVRASPPELGSLVQASRASTRSVDLQLRALELAQAKARADMLAACLPDHFMSNAGESSSTLSSSSLSSSVVSSSFNSGFYHHLTVVSSLFNSGFITHLTVVSIII
;
A
#
# COMPACT_ATOMS: atom_id res chain seq x y z
N MET A 1 14.07 -6.73 10.57
CA MET A 1 14.79 -6.27 11.78
C MET A 1 14.61 -7.32 12.84
N THR A 2 15.69 -7.98 13.25
CA THR A 2 15.67 -9.04 14.26
C THR A 2 15.37 -8.42 15.63
N ASP A 3 14.23 -8.79 16.22
CA ASP A 3 13.91 -8.42 17.60
C ASP A 3 14.92 -9.10 18.53
N LYS A 4 15.95 -8.37 18.96
CA LYS A 4 16.86 -8.82 20.03
C LYS A 4 16.01 -9.10 21.28
N VAL A 5 15.95 -10.37 21.68
CA VAL A 5 15.27 -10.79 22.90
C VAL A 5 16.17 -10.44 24.08
N LEU A 6 15.94 -9.28 24.68
CA LEU A 6 16.66 -8.79 25.86
C LEU A 6 15.95 -9.24 27.14
N SER A 7 16.71 -9.83 28.06
CA SER A 7 16.23 -10.29 29.36
C SER A 7 16.69 -9.35 30.48
N LEU A 8 15.90 -9.27 31.56
CA LEU A 8 16.31 -8.53 32.77
C LEU A 8 17.53 -9.20 33.41
N GLY A 9 18.44 -8.39 33.96
CA GLY A 9 19.68 -8.84 34.59
C GLY A 9 20.83 -9.12 33.62
N GLN A 10 20.62 -8.94 32.31
CA GLN A 10 21.66 -9.22 31.32
C GLN A 10 22.71 -8.09 31.26
N ARG A 11 23.99 -8.46 31.17
CA ARG A 11 25.09 -7.50 30.99
C ARG A 11 25.10 -6.99 29.56
N VAL A 12 25.27 -5.69 29.44
CA VAL A 12 25.20 -4.99 28.17
C VAL A 12 26.17 -3.81 28.13
N ILE A 13 26.54 -3.40 26.93
CA ILE A 13 27.30 -2.18 26.69
C ILE A 13 26.48 -1.23 25.82
N LEU A 14 26.55 0.05 26.16
CA LEU A 14 25.96 1.12 25.37
C LEU A 14 26.91 1.50 24.23
N VAL A 15 26.56 1.13 23.00
CA VAL A 15 27.43 1.26 21.82
C VAL A 15 27.95 2.69 21.62
N ALA A 16 27.11 3.70 21.86
CA ALA A 16 27.47 5.10 21.65
C ALA A 16 28.35 5.71 22.76
N LYS A 17 28.47 5.06 23.92
CA LYS A 17 29.19 5.62 25.08
C LYS A 17 30.31 4.72 25.60
N ASP A 18 30.39 3.49 25.10
CA ASP A 18 31.28 2.44 25.60
C ASP A 18 31.17 2.24 27.12
N VAL A 19 29.95 2.38 27.67
CA VAL A 19 29.67 2.21 29.10
C VAL A 19 28.88 0.93 29.33
N LYS A 20 29.38 0.10 30.24
CA LYS A 20 28.77 -1.16 30.64
C LYS A 20 27.67 -0.95 31.67
N GLY A 21 26.73 -1.89 31.68
CA GLY A 21 25.67 -1.92 32.67
C GLY A 21 24.85 -3.20 32.59
N THR A 22 23.76 -3.19 33.34
CA THR A 22 22.85 -4.31 33.50
C THR A 22 21.42 -3.90 33.15
N VAL A 23 20.74 -4.70 32.35
CA VAL A 23 19.34 -4.44 31.96
C VAL A 23 18.42 -4.58 33.19
N ALA A 24 17.68 -3.52 33.51
CA ALA A 24 16.77 -3.45 34.66
C ALA A 24 15.30 -3.25 34.27
N TYR A 25 15.02 -2.87 33.02
CA TYR A 25 13.66 -2.74 32.50
C TYR A 25 13.64 -3.00 30.99
N VAL A 26 12.61 -3.66 30.48
CA VAL A 26 12.35 -3.82 29.04
C VAL A 26 10.85 -3.66 28.82
N GLY A 27 10.41 -2.64 28.11
CA GLY A 27 8.98 -2.39 27.94
C GLY A 27 8.63 -1.08 27.28
N TYR A 28 7.37 -0.67 27.41
CA TYR A 28 6.81 0.56 26.86
C TYR A 28 6.57 1.55 28.00
N PRO A 29 7.50 2.49 28.27
CA PRO A 29 7.35 3.43 29.36
C PRO A 29 6.31 4.50 29.04
N THR A 30 5.82 5.20 30.06
CA THR A 30 4.81 6.26 29.91
C THR A 30 5.40 7.59 29.45
N PHE A 31 6.71 7.79 29.58
CA PHE A 31 7.38 9.04 29.19
C PHE A 31 7.73 9.11 27.70
N ALA A 32 7.73 7.99 26.97
CA ALA A 32 8.11 7.93 25.56
C ALA A 32 7.44 6.75 24.84
N SER A 33 7.17 6.90 23.54
CA SER A 33 6.57 5.85 22.71
C SER A 33 7.58 4.77 22.28
N GLY A 34 7.07 3.59 21.95
CA GLY A 34 7.84 2.43 21.50
C GLY A 34 8.53 1.66 22.64
N ARG A 35 9.28 0.62 22.29
CA ARG A 35 10.02 -0.22 23.25
C ARG A 35 11.29 0.50 23.73
N TRP A 36 11.52 0.49 25.02
CA TRP A 36 12.69 1.05 25.70
C TRP A 36 13.28 0.03 26.66
N VAL A 37 14.58 0.18 26.89
CA VAL A 37 15.34 -0.63 27.83
C VAL A 37 15.92 0.31 28.88
N GLY A 38 15.60 0.04 30.14
CA GLY A 38 16.25 0.67 31.27
C GLY A 38 17.50 -0.13 31.63
N VAL A 39 18.64 0.54 31.69
CA VAL A 39 19.94 -0.04 32.04
C VAL A 39 20.46 0.68 33.29
N ILE A 40 20.94 -0.10 34.26
CA ILE A 40 21.70 0.39 35.40
C ILE A 40 23.17 0.29 35.01
N LEU A 41 23.84 1.42 34.87
CA LEU A 41 25.25 1.48 34.47
C LEU A 41 26.14 1.06 35.64
N ASP A 42 27.36 0.62 35.35
CA ASP A 42 28.35 0.30 36.38
C ASP A 42 29.00 1.58 36.96
N GLU A 43 28.94 2.68 36.22
CA GLU A 43 29.50 3.99 36.56
C GLU A 43 28.40 5.08 36.63
N PRO A 44 28.61 6.19 37.38
CA PRO A 44 27.64 7.29 37.54
C PRO A 44 27.51 8.19 36.28
N LYS A 45 27.31 7.59 35.11
CA LYS A 45 27.19 8.24 33.78
C LYS A 45 25.76 8.19 33.22
N GLY A 46 24.81 7.78 34.05
CA GLY A 46 23.39 7.71 33.79
C GLY A 46 22.69 9.06 33.90
N LYS A 47 21.36 9.05 33.71
CA LYS A 47 20.52 10.25 33.66
C LYS A 47 19.45 10.30 34.75
N ASN A 48 19.20 9.18 35.44
CA ASN A 48 18.14 9.04 36.43
C ASN A 48 18.49 7.92 37.42
N ASN A 49 17.62 7.66 38.38
CA ASN A 49 17.73 6.57 39.37
C ASN A 49 16.71 5.44 39.12
N GLY A 50 16.15 5.38 37.90
CA GLY A 50 15.08 4.46 37.52
C GLY A 50 13.66 4.99 37.74
N THR A 51 13.52 6.19 38.32
CA THR A 51 12.24 6.94 38.38
C THR A 51 12.21 8.07 37.37
N LEU A 52 11.17 8.14 36.55
CA LEU A 52 10.95 9.23 35.60
C LEU A 52 9.52 9.77 35.73
N ARG A 53 9.40 11.10 35.88
CA ARG A 53 8.12 11.82 36.02
C ARG A 53 7.19 11.22 37.10
N GLY A 54 7.77 10.77 38.21
CA GLY A 54 7.01 10.17 39.33
C GLY A 54 6.64 8.69 39.16
N HIS A 55 7.00 8.06 38.04
CA HIS A 55 6.84 6.62 37.84
C HIS A 55 8.17 5.90 37.97
N ALA A 56 8.24 4.95 38.91
CA ALA A 56 9.41 4.10 39.12
C ALA A 56 9.33 2.86 38.21
N TYR A 57 10.34 2.67 37.37
CA TYR A 57 10.46 1.51 36.48
C TYR A 57 11.47 0.49 37.03
N PHE A 58 12.58 0.99 37.59
CA PHE A 58 13.60 0.22 38.29
C PHE A 58 14.21 1.12 39.38
N ARG A 59 15.16 0.58 40.17
CA ARG A 59 15.80 1.32 41.28
C ARG A 59 17.30 1.17 41.21
N CYS A 60 18.02 2.29 41.27
CA CYS A 60 19.48 2.37 41.36
C CYS A 60 19.88 3.69 42.04
N GLU A 61 21.18 3.94 42.19
CA GLU A 61 21.68 5.23 42.68
C GLU A 61 21.44 6.35 41.66
N ASP A 62 21.49 7.60 42.14
CA ASP A 62 21.34 8.76 41.29
C ASP A 62 22.48 8.82 40.25
N ASN A 63 22.11 9.06 39.00
CA ASN A 63 23.00 9.05 37.84
C ASN A 63 23.54 7.66 37.44
N TYR A 64 22.90 6.56 37.84
CA TYR A 64 23.25 5.22 37.34
C TYR A 64 22.24 4.68 36.32
N GLY A 65 20.98 5.12 36.39
CA GLY A 65 19.93 4.67 35.50
C GLY A 65 19.90 5.42 34.17
N VAL A 66 19.71 4.71 33.07
CA VAL A 66 19.50 5.28 31.75
C VAL A 66 18.46 4.49 30.96
N PHE A 67 17.68 5.18 30.14
CA PHE A 67 16.77 4.55 29.18
C PHE A 67 17.30 4.73 27.77
N VAL A 68 17.40 3.63 27.04
CA VAL A 68 17.95 3.57 25.69
C VAL A 68 17.08 2.70 24.79
N ARG A 69 17.26 2.82 23.46
CA ARG A 69 16.60 1.95 22.48
C ARG A 69 17.32 0.59 22.42
N PRO A 70 16.62 -0.52 22.12
CA PRO A 70 17.26 -1.83 21.95
C PRO A 70 18.42 -1.85 20.95
N THR A 71 18.41 -0.97 19.94
CA THR A 71 19.46 -0.82 18.94
C THR A 71 20.76 -0.23 19.50
N GLN A 72 20.69 0.51 20.60
CA GLN A 72 21.84 1.17 21.24
C GLN A 72 22.58 0.25 22.22
N ILE A 73 22.24 -1.04 22.23
CA ILE A 73 22.68 -2.01 23.22
C ILE A 73 23.31 -3.20 22.50
N GLN A 74 24.50 -3.58 22.97
CA GLN A 74 25.16 -4.83 22.62
C GLN A 74 25.25 -5.70 23.87
N LEU A 75 25.01 -7.00 23.69
CA LEU A 75 25.02 -7.96 24.77
C LEU A 75 26.47 -8.30 25.14
N LEU A 76 26.73 -8.48 26.43
CA LEU A 76 28.01 -8.96 26.95
C LEU A 76 27.84 -10.37 27.56
N ASP A 77 28.87 -11.20 27.46
CA ASP A 77 28.96 -12.47 28.22
C ASP A 77 29.42 -12.24 29.67
N GLY A 78 29.59 -13.35 30.40
CA GLY A 78 30.06 -13.33 31.80
C GLY A 78 31.48 -12.78 31.98
N ASP A 79 32.27 -12.70 30.91
CA ASP A 79 33.63 -12.16 30.88
C ASP A 79 33.69 -10.75 30.25
N ASP A 80 32.54 -10.07 30.14
CA ASP A 80 32.40 -8.71 29.60
C ASP A 80 32.81 -8.55 28.12
N ASN A 81 32.83 -9.63 27.34
CA ASN A 81 33.10 -9.57 25.91
C ASN A 81 31.79 -9.40 25.11
N PRO A 82 31.82 -8.66 23.98
CA PRO A 82 30.65 -8.53 23.10
C PRO A 82 30.25 -9.88 22.54
N VAL A 83 29.03 -10.33 22.83
CA VAL A 83 28.49 -11.55 22.23
C VAL A 83 27.76 -11.21 20.92
N ASP A 84 28.27 -11.77 19.83
CA ASP A 84 27.60 -11.76 18.54
C ASP A 84 26.64 -12.95 18.47
N MET A 85 25.34 -12.67 18.47
CA MET A 85 24.28 -13.69 18.48
C MET A 85 24.04 -14.22 17.06
N THR A 86 25.02 -14.94 16.51
CA THR A 86 24.79 -15.91 15.43
C THR A 86 24.69 -17.31 16.05
N THR A 87 23.46 -17.79 16.21
CA THR A 87 23.08 -19.19 16.53
C THR A 87 23.88 -19.90 17.61
N SER A 88 23.29 -20.01 18.81
CA SER A 88 23.52 -21.16 19.69
C SER A 88 22.34 -21.32 20.65
N THR A 89 21.38 -22.14 20.23
CA THR A 89 20.53 -22.89 21.16
C THR A 89 21.41 -24.01 21.71
N GLU A 90 21.91 -23.87 22.93
CA GLU A 90 22.48 -25.00 23.66
C GLU A 90 21.66 -25.30 24.91
N GLU A 91 21.13 -26.53 24.94
CA GLU A 91 20.87 -27.37 26.10
C GLU A 91 20.87 -28.83 25.55
N PRO A 92 21.29 -29.83 26.33
CA PRO A 92 22.65 -30.32 26.44
C PRO A 92 22.82 -31.69 25.77
N SER A 93 24.00 -32.02 25.24
CA SER A 93 24.26 -33.36 24.66
C SER A 93 25.23 -34.19 25.50
N ILE A 94 24.67 -35.16 26.22
CA ILE A 94 25.35 -36.36 26.70
C ILE A 94 25.40 -37.39 25.55
N LEU A 95 26.62 -37.79 25.19
CA LEU A 95 27.09 -39.08 24.65
C LEU A 95 26.44 -39.70 23.38
N LYS A 96 27.33 -39.82 22.37
CA LYS A 96 27.53 -40.92 21.39
C LYS A 96 26.54 -42.11 21.43
N SER A 97 25.93 -42.43 20.29
CA SER A 97 26.40 -43.45 19.33
C SER A 97 25.27 -44.08 18.49
N SER A 98 25.61 -44.41 17.25
CA SER A 98 25.19 -45.60 16.49
C SER A 98 23.73 -45.79 16.05
N SER A 99 23.62 -46.06 14.75
CA SER A 99 22.77 -47.10 14.14
C SER A 99 21.31 -46.79 13.84
N ASN A 100 21.11 -46.54 12.54
CA ASN A 100 20.37 -47.42 11.62
C ASN A 100 18.83 -47.53 11.75
N ARG A 101 18.22 -47.32 10.58
CA ARG A 101 17.03 -47.98 10.02
C ARG A 101 15.65 -47.30 10.17
N ARG A 102 15.17 -46.97 8.97
CA ARG A 102 13.86 -47.33 8.39
C ARG A 102 12.66 -46.46 8.78
N LEU A 103 12.33 -45.59 7.83
CA LEU A 103 10.98 -45.12 7.57
C LEU A 103 10.17 -46.29 6.94
N SER A 104 9.11 -46.71 7.62
CA SER A 104 8.03 -47.49 7.03
C SER A 104 6.84 -46.59 6.74
N SER A 105 6.39 -46.68 5.50
CA SER A 105 5.13 -46.23 4.92
C SER A 105 3.88 -46.47 5.77
N SER A 106 2.91 -45.56 5.69
CA SER A 106 1.56 -45.78 5.11
C SER A 106 0.71 -44.52 5.36
N ARG A 107 0.28 -43.80 4.32
CA ARG A 107 -0.87 -44.05 3.42
C ARG A 107 -2.24 -43.77 4.05
N THR A 108 -2.98 -42.92 3.32
CA THR A 108 -4.45 -42.81 3.21
C THR A 108 -5.17 -42.28 4.46
N SER A 109 -6.09 -41.32 4.39
CA SER A 109 -7.30 -41.37 3.57
C SER A 109 -8.02 -40.01 3.55
N LEU A 110 -8.77 -39.78 2.47
CA LEU A 110 -9.81 -38.78 2.31
C LEU A 110 -11.01 -39.01 3.24
N ALA A 111 -11.77 -37.93 3.47
CA ALA A 111 -13.23 -37.83 3.43
C ALA A 111 -13.87 -37.21 4.70
N SER A 112 -14.38 -35.99 4.48
CA SER A 112 -15.69 -35.45 4.88
C SER A 112 -16.43 -36.01 6.09
N SER A 113 -16.88 -35.11 6.97
CA SER A 113 -18.33 -34.87 7.15
C SER A 113 -18.68 -33.76 8.15
N ARG A 114 -19.61 -32.88 7.68
CA ARG A 114 -20.87 -32.42 8.32
C ARG A 114 -20.74 -31.56 9.60
N GLN A 115 -21.52 -30.50 9.81
CA GLN A 115 -22.98 -30.42 9.91
C GLN A 115 -23.40 -28.92 9.90
N SER A 116 -24.36 -28.50 9.07
CA SER A 116 -25.79 -28.25 9.41
C SER A 116 -26.07 -26.75 9.68
N LEU A 117 -27.18 -26.08 9.30
CA LEU A 117 -28.54 -26.49 8.93
C LEU A 117 -29.15 -25.55 7.86
N THR A 118 -30.03 -26.11 7.03
CA THR A 118 -31.19 -25.46 6.41
C THR A 118 -32.35 -26.45 6.37
N SER A 119 -33.59 -25.98 6.51
CA SER A 119 -34.87 -26.52 5.97
C SER A 119 -36.04 -26.01 6.85
N TYR A 120 -37.24 -25.65 6.38
CA TYR A 120 -38.20 -26.32 5.48
C TYR A 120 -39.23 -25.27 4.95
N THR A 121 -39.45 -25.15 3.63
CA THR A 121 -40.60 -25.61 2.78
C THR A 121 -41.92 -24.80 2.77
N SER A 122 -42.31 -24.40 1.54
CA SER A 122 -43.58 -23.86 0.99
C SER A 122 -44.72 -24.94 0.92
N PRO A 123 -45.93 -24.80 0.27
CA PRO A 123 -46.40 -23.83 -0.77
C PRO A 123 -47.92 -23.44 -0.87
N THR A 124 -48.24 -22.51 -1.83
CA THR A 124 -49.47 -22.34 -2.70
C THR A 124 -50.85 -22.01 -2.05
N THR A 125 -51.76 -21.13 -2.53
CA THR A 125 -52.27 -20.83 -3.90
C THR A 125 -53.13 -19.51 -3.95
N GLU A 126 -53.03 -18.74 -5.05
CA GLU A 126 -53.98 -17.83 -5.79
C GLU A 126 -54.75 -16.64 -5.13
N ARG A 127 -54.50 -15.37 -5.55
CA ARG A 127 -55.13 -14.51 -6.62
C ARG A 127 -56.49 -13.89 -6.19
N ALA A 128 -56.85 -12.60 -6.33
CA ALA A 128 -56.42 -11.45 -7.15
C ALA A 128 -56.98 -10.10 -6.60
N THR A 129 -56.57 -8.98 -7.25
CA THR A 129 -57.19 -7.63 -7.37
C THR A 129 -56.99 -6.53 -6.28
N SER A 130 -56.03 -5.62 -6.58
CA SER A 130 -55.96 -4.12 -6.52
C SER A 130 -57.01 -3.26 -5.79
N PRO A 131 -56.78 -1.94 -5.56
CA PRO A 131 -55.54 -1.19 -5.26
C PRO A 131 -55.68 -0.22 -4.05
N ASP A 132 -54.53 0.32 -3.63
CA ASP A 132 -54.36 1.28 -2.55
C ASP A 132 -54.68 2.73 -2.97
N LEU A 133 -55.17 3.48 -1.98
CA LEU A 133 -55.68 4.85 -2.01
C LEU A 133 -54.54 5.82 -1.73
N THR A 134 -54.39 6.86 -2.54
CA THR A 134 -53.81 8.11 -2.05
C THR A 134 -54.51 9.34 -2.62
N LYS A 135 -54.58 10.36 -1.75
CA LYS A 135 -54.91 11.78 -1.94
C LYS A 135 -56.37 12.17 -1.69
N ARG A 136 -56.62 12.54 -0.44
CA ARG A 136 -57.68 13.47 -0.03
C ARG A 136 -57.01 14.81 0.32
N ALA A 137 -57.37 15.84 -0.44
CA ALA A 137 -57.19 17.24 -0.06
C ALA A 137 -58.55 17.94 -0.23
N SER A 138 -58.91 18.70 0.81
CA SER A 138 -59.82 19.85 0.88
C SER A 138 -61.07 19.89 -0.01
N PHE A 139 -62.25 19.88 0.63
CA PHE A 139 -63.49 20.40 0.03
C PHE A 139 -64.11 21.44 0.97
N VAL A 140 -64.44 22.59 0.38
CA VAL A 140 -65.01 23.79 0.98
C VAL A 140 -66.52 23.76 0.79
N GLU A 141 -67.21 24.17 1.85
CA GLU A 141 -68.54 24.75 1.99
C GLU A 141 -69.15 25.40 0.72
N THR A 142 -70.40 25.02 0.36
CA THR A 142 -71.45 25.97 -0.06
C THR A 142 -72.86 25.35 0.00
N ASN A 143 -73.76 26.10 0.62
CA ASN A 143 -75.21 26.18 0.44
C ASN A 143 -75.76 25.66 -0.89
N PHE A 144 -76.85 24.88 -0.84
CA PHE A 144 -78.05 25.12 -1.66
C PHE A 144 -79.23 24.26 -1.13
N VAL A 145 -80.32 24.94 -0.76
CA VAL A 145 -81.64 24.37 -0.51
C VAL A 145 -82.34 24.30 -1.86
N GLU A 146 -82.81 23.14 -2.30
CA GLU A 146 -83.89 23.11 -3.28
C GLU A 146 -84.83 21.91 -3.10
N THR A 147 -86.08 22.31 -2.96
CA THR A 147 -87.33 21.61 -2.79
C THR A 147 -87.62 20.66 -3.96
N LEU A 148 -87.88 19.38 -3.68
CA LEU A 148 -88.57 18.49 -4.63
C LEU A 148 -89.72 17.76 -3.92
N THR A 149 -90.92 18.19 -4.29
CA THR A 149 -92.23 17.62 -3.99
C THR A 149 -92.35 16.18 -4.51
N PRO A 150 -93.09 15.29 -3.81
CA PRO A 150 -93.91 14.30 -4.46
C PRO A 150 -95.39 14.72 -4.43
N GLN A 151 -95.94 14.68 -5.63
CA GLN A 151 -97.32 14.85 -6.02
C GLN A 151 -98.15 13.70 -5.43
N TYR A 152 -99.19 14.01 -4.64
CA TYR A 152 -100.24 13.05 -4.31
C TYR A 152 -101.61 13.68 -4.56
N THR A 153 -102.35 13.05 -5.47
CA THR A 153 -103.61 13.50 -6.06
C THR A 153 -104.78 13.22 -5.11
N PRO A 154 -105.62 14.21 -4.75
CA PRO A 154 -106.83 13.98 -3.95
C PRO A 154 -107.98 13.50 -4.84
N GLY A 155 -108.42 12.25 -4.65
CA GLY A 155 -109.62 11.68 -5.25
C GLY A 155 -110.80 11.68 -4.26
N GLN A 156 -111.95 12.11 -4.76
CA GLN A 156 -113.14 12.52 -4.01
C GLN A 156 -113.93 11.40 -3.32
N SER A 157 -114.66 11.82 -2.29
CA SER A 157 -115.74 11.13 -1.58
C SER A 157 -116.98 10.86 -2.45
N LEU A 158 -117.56 9.65 -2.33
CA LEU A 158 -118.95 9.35 -2.64
C LEU A 158 -119.61 8.61 -1.47
N THR A 159 -120.86 9.00 -1.18
CA THR A 159 -121.67 8.65 -0.01
C THR A 159 -122.65 7.50 -0.31
N SER A 160 -122.93 6.69 0.74
CA SER A 160 -124.18 5.93 1.08
C SER A 160 -124.46 4.58 0.39
N PRO A 161 -125.23 3.63 1.01
CA PRO A 161 -125.53 3.40 2.43
C PRO A 161 -125.19 1.97 2.92
N GLN A 162 -125.10 1.84 4.25
CA GLN A 162 -125.12 0.58 5.01
C GLN A 162 -126.31 -0.33 4.64
N PRO A 163 -126.16 -1.64 4.87
CA PRO A 163 -126.94 -2.27 5.93
C PRO A 163 -126.02 -2.86 7.01
N ALA A 164 -126.50 -2.76 8.25
CA ALA A 164 -125.91 -3.30 9.48
C ALA A 164 -125.84 -4.85 9.48
N PRO A 165 -125.40 -5.51 10.57
CA PRO A 165 -124.50 -5.11 11.67
C PRO A 165 -123.33 -6.11 11.80
N ASN A 166 -122.15 -5.71 12.30
CA ASN A 166 -121.22 -6.66 12.95
C ASN A 166 -120.30 -5.92 13.94
N ALA A 167 -120.87 -5.44 15.05
CA ALA A 167 -120.14 -4.78 16.15
C ALA A 167 -119.10 -5.67 16.86
N VAL A 168 -118.97 -6.94 16.43
CA VAL A 168 -118.03 -7.94 16.96
C VAL A 168 -116.77 -8.03 16.09
N GLU A 169 -116.90 -7.86 14.75
CA GLU A 169 -115.76 -7.87 13.82
C GLU A 169 -114.94 -6.59 13.92
N ASP A 170 -115.56 -5.43 14.09
CA ASP A 170 -114.85 -4.15 14.32
C ASP A 170 -114.09 -4.14 15.65
N LYS A 171 -114.63 -4.75 16.71
CA LYS A 171 -113.90 -4.87 17.99
C LYS A 171 -112.72 -5.83 17.88
N LEU A 172 -112.85 -6.92 17.12
CA LEU A 172 -111.77 -7.87 16.88
C LEU A 172 -110.68 -7.24 15.99
N ALA A 173 -111.06 -6.52 14.93
CA ALA A 173 -110.14 -5.79 14.06
C ALA A 173 -109.44 -4.64 14.80
N ASN A 174 -110.16 -3.91 15.66
CA ASN A 174 -109.57 -2.83 16.47
C ASN A 174 -108.66 -3.37 17.59
N MET A 175 -108.97 -4.55 18.16
CA MET A 175 -108.09 -5.24 19.12
C MET A 175 -106.85 -5.82 18.43
N GLN A 176 -106.98 -6.38 17.23
CA GLN A 176 -105.87 -6.85 16.39
C GLN A 176 -104.97 -5.68 15.95
N ALA A 177 -105.56 -4.57 15.49
CA ALA A 177 -104.83 -3.35 15.17
C ALA A 177 -104.13 -2.76 16.40
N GLN A 178 -104.77 -2.79 17.58
CA GLN A 178 -104.14 -2.35 18.82
C GLN A 178 -102.96 -3.25 19.21
N GLN A 179 -103.08 -4.56 19.00
CA GLN A 179 -102.03 -5.53 19.26
C GLN A 179 -100.86 -5.40 18.26
N GLU A 180 -101.15 -5.11 17.00
CA GLU A 180 -100.15 -4.79 15.97
C GLU A 180 -99.43 -3.47 16.28
N ILE A 181 -100.15 -2.44 16.71
CA ILE A 181 -99.56 -1.17 17.18
C ILE A 181 -98.64 -1.41 18.39
N THR A 182 -99.00 -2.29 19.32
CA THR A 182 -98.11 -2.61 20.45
C THR A 182 -96.86 -3.38 20.01
N ASN A 183 -96.97 -4.30 19.06
CA ASN A 183 -95.82 -5.03 18.51
C ASN A 183 -94.89 -4.10 17.70
N LEU A 184 -95.44 -3.24 16.85
CA LEU A 184 -94.66 -2.23 16.11
C LEU A 184 -94.01 -1.23 17.06
N LYS A 185 -94.65 -0.87 18.17
CA LYS A 185 -94.05 -0.02 19.21
C LYS A 185 -92.88 -0.71 19.90
N SER A 186 -92.95 -2.01 20.20
CA SER A 186 -91.82 -2.73 20.77
C SER A 186 -90.68 -2.85 19.76
N GLU A 187 -90.98 -3.14 18.50
CA GLU A 187 -89.98 -3.22 17.42
C GLU A 187 -89.28 -1.87 17.19
N VAL A 188 -90.03 -0.77 17.21
CA VAL A 188 -89.46 0.59 17.14
C VAL A 188 -88.54 0.86 18.33
N GLU A 189 -88.88 0.38 19.52
CA GLU A 189 -88.03 0.56 20.71
C GLU A 189 -86.75 -0.29 20.65
N ASP A 190 -86.85 -1.56 20.23
CA ASP A 190 -85.70 -2.43 19.99
C ASP A 190 -84.78 -1.85 18.90
N LEU A 191 -85.35 -1.31 17.82
CA LEU A 191 -84.60 -0.63 16.76
C LEU A 191 -83.92 0.65 17.24
N LYS A 192 -84.55 1.41 18.15
CA LYS A 192 -83.91 2.57 18.78
C LYS A 192 -82.74 2.17 19.67
N GLU A 193 -82.88 1.13 20.49
CA GLU A 193 -81.79 0.62 21.33
C GLU A 193 -80.62 0.12 20.47
N LYS A 194 -80.94 -0.59 19.37
CA LYS A 194 -79.95 -1.03 18.39
C LYS A 194 -79.28 0.14 17.66
N LEU A 195 -80.03 1.20 17.35
CA LEU A 195 -79.47 2.43 16.78
C LEU A 195 -78.54 3.12 17.78
N GLU A 196 -78.89 3.13 19.07
CA GLU A 196 -78.09 3.75 20.13
C GLU A 196 -76.80 2.99 20.39
N THR A 197 -76.85 1.66 20.48
CA THR A 197 -75.63 0.82 20.57
C THR A 197 -74.71 1.00 19.36
N LEU A 198 -75.27 1.09 18.14
CA LEU A 198 -74.50 1.40 16.94
C LEU A 198 -73.91 2.82 16.94
N ARG A 199 -74.58 3.80 17.56
CA ARG A 199 -74.06 5.16 17.73
C ARG A 199 -72.88 5.19 18.71
N VAL A 200 -73.01 4.51 19.86
CA VAL A 200 -71.92 4.38 20.84
C VAL A 200 -70.72 3.69 20.21
N ARG A 201 -70.92 2.57 19.50
CA ARG A 201 -69.84 1.87 18.79
C ARG A 201 -69.16 2.75 17.74
N ARG A 202 -69.92 3.56 16.98
CA ARG A 202 -69.35 4.55 16.06
C ARG A 202 -68.60 5.68 16.79
N ALA A 203 -68.96 6.03 18.02
CA ALA A 203 -68.21 7.00 18.81
C ALA A 203 -66.88 6.41 19.30
N GLU A 204 -66.89 5.17 19.81
CA GLU A 204 -65.69 4.44 20.21
C GLU A 204 -64.72 4.23 19.05
N ASP A 205 -65.21 3.83 17.88
CA ASP A 205 -64.36 3.65 16.69
C ASP A 205 -63.73 4.98 16.24
N ARG A 206 -64.46 6.10 16.36
CA ARG A 206 -63.90 7.43 16.11
C ARG A 206 -62.81 7.80 17.11
N GLU A 207 -62.93 7.39 18.37
CA GLU A 207 -61.91 7.63 19.39
C GLU A 207 -60.66 6.78 19.16
N LYS A 208 -60.82 5.50 18.84
CA LYS A 208 -59.71 4.61 18.44
C LYS A 208 -58.94 5.14 17.24
N ILE A 209 -59.65 5.69 16.24
CA ILE A 209 -59.00 6.33 15.08
C ILE A 209 -58.15 7.53 15.52
N ARG A 210 -58.65 8.40 16.41
CA ARG A 210 -57.87 9.53 16.94
C ARG A 210 -56.64 9.07 17.73
N GLU A 211 -56.78 8.01 18.52
CA GLU A 211 -55.65 7.44 19.27
C GLU A 211 -54.59 6.85 18.34
N LEU A 212 -55.01 6.11 17.31
CA LEU A 212 -54.12 5.59 16.26
C LEU A 212 -53.41 6.73 15.50
N GLU A 213 -54.11 7.82 15.18
CA GLU A 213 -53.50 9.01 14.56
C GLU A 213 -52.44 9.65 15.48
N ARG A 214 -52.71 9.72 16.80
CA ARG A 214 -51.75 10.23 17.79
C ARG A 214 -50.51 9.35 17.87
N LEU A 215 -50.68 8.04 17.94
CA LEU A 215 -49.58 7.07 17.97
C LEU A 215 -48.77 7.08 16.67
N ARG A 216 -49.44 7.21 15.52
CA ARG A 216 -48.77 7.37 14.22
C ARG A 216 -47.88 8.61 14.22
N LEU A 217 -48.37 9.75 14.70
CA LEU A 217 -47.55 10.98 14.76
C LEU A 217 -46.34 10.82 15.68
N GLN A 218 -46.49 10.14 16.82
CA GLN A 218 -45.37 9.84 17.72
C GLN A 218 -44.34 8.91 17.06
N LEU A 219 -44.80 7.92 16.30
CA LEU A 219 -43.93 7.03 15.53
C LEU A 219 -43.17 7.80 14.44
N ASP A 220 -43.83 8.72 13.73
CA ASP A 220 -43.21 9.55 12.70
C ASP A 220 -42.13 10.47 13.31
N GLN A 221 -42.40 11.11 14.45
CA GLN A 221 -41.41 11.89 15.19
C GLN A 221 -40.22 11.04 15.66
N ALA A 222 -40.49 9.86 16.23
CA ALA A 222 -39.44 8.94 16.67
C ALA A 222 -38.56 8.46 15.49
N ASN A 223 -39.17 8.21 14.33
CA ASN A 223 -38.45 7.87 13.11
C ASN A 223 -37.57 9.03 12.63
N GLU A 224 -38.05 10.27 12.68
CA GLU A 224 -37.25 11.45 12.32
C GLU A 224 -36.04 11.64 13.25
N PHE A 225 -36.22 11.47 14.56
CA PHE A 225 -35.11 11.48 15.51
C PHE A 225 -34.12 10.34 15.24
N LYS A 226 -34.61 9.15 14.90
CA LYS A 226 -33.76 8.01 14.51
C LYS A 226 -32.94 8.34 13.25
N THR A 227 -33.52 8.93 12.21
CA THR A 227 -32.77 9.34 11.01
C THR A 227 -31.70 10.36 11.35
N LYS A 228 -32.01 11.39 12.14
CA LYS A 228 -31.03 12.41 12.58
C LYS A 228 -29.86 11.79 13.36
N ILE A 229 -30.15 10.86 14.27
CA ILE A 229 -29.12 10.13 15.03
C ILE A 229 -28.28 9.25 14.10
N MET A 230 -28.91 8.56 13.14
CA MET A 230 -28.20 7.73 12.16
C MET A 230 -27.28 8.56 11.25
N GLU A 231 -27.74 9.72 10.79
CA GLU A 231 -26.93 10.66 10.00
C GLU A 231 -25.77 11.22 10.81
N SER A 232 -26.01 11.63 12.06
CA SER A 232 -24.95 12.09 12.98
C SER A 232 -23.91 11.00 13.24
N LYS A 233 -24.34 9.75 13.47
CA LYS A 233 -23.43 8.60 13.61
C LYS A 233 -22.62 8.38 12.34
N ALA A 234 -23.25 8.42 11.16
CA ALA A 234 -22.55 8.25 9.89
C ALA A 234 -21.55 9.37 9.62
N GLN A 235 -21.87 10.61 10.02
CA GLN A 235 -20.97 11.75 9.94
C GLN A 235 -19.76 11.57 10.86
N LEU A 236 -19.98 11.28 12.14
CA LEU A 236 -18.91 11.02 13.10
C LEU A 236 -18.00 9.87 12.68
N GLN A 237 -18.58 8.83 12.06
CA GLN A 237 -17.81 7.69 11.55
C GLN A 237 -16.92 8.08 10.36
N ARG A 238 -17.40 8.96 9.47
CA ARG A 238 -16.60 9.52 8.38
C ARG A 238 -15.49 10.45 8.89
N ASP A 239 -15.79 11.29 9.87
CA ASP A 239 -14.81 12.20 10.46
C ASP A 239 -13.72 11.43 11.23
N LEU A 240 -14.10 10.37 11.96
CA LEU A 240 -13.15 9.48 12.62
C LEU A 240 -12.25 8.76 11.61
N GLN A 241 -12.77 8.34 10.47
CA GLN A 241 -11.96 7.72 9.42
C GLN A 241 -11.00 8.74 8.77
N ARG A 242 -11.45 9.98 8.55
CA ARG A 242 -10.59 11.06 8.05
C ARG A 242 -9.47 11.40 9.04
N ALA A 243 -9.79 11.59 10.32
CA ALA A 243 -8.80 11.87 11.35
C ALA A 243 -7.76 10.73 11.48
N LYS A 244 -8.19 9.47 11.35
CA LYS A 244 -7.25 8.32 11.32
C LYS A 244 -6.31 8.35 10.12
N GLN A 245 -6.83 8.74 8.95
CA GLN A 245 -6.02 8.87 7.74
C GLN A 245 -5.02 10.02 7.88
N GLU A 246 -5.43 11.17 8.39
CA GLU A 246 -4.56 12.33 8.64
C GLU A 246 -3.43 11.99 9.63
N VAL A 247 -3.73 11.24 10.70
CA VAL A 247 -2.71 10.77 11.64
C VAL A 247 -1.70 9.83 10.97
N ARG A 248 -2.17 8.94 10.10
CA ARG A 248 -1.30 8.03 9.36
C ARG A 248 -0.39 8.77 8.38
N GLU A 249 -0.93 9.71 7.61
CA GLU A 249 -0.17 10.55 6.69
C GLU A 249 0.89 11.39 7.44
N ALA A 250 0.53 11.93 8.61
CA ALA A 250 1.47 12.66 9.46
C ALA A 250 2.58 11.76 10.04
N GLN A 251 2.29 10.50 10.34
CA GLN A 251 3.28 9.51 10.77
C GLN A 251 4.24 9.15 9.64
N GLU A 252 3.71 8.86 8.45
CA GLU A 252 4.51 8.55 7.25
C GLU A 252 5.41 9.74 6.87
N ALA A 253 4.92 10.98 6.97
CA ALA A 253 5.72 12.18 6.75
C ALA A 253 6.84 12.36 7.79
N LEU A 254 6.57 12.05 9.07
CA LEU A 254 7.57 12.11 10.14
C LEU A 254 8.65 11.04 9.96
N GLU A 255 8.27 9.83 9.54
CA GLU A 255 9.20 8.73 9.24
C GLU A 255 10.11 9.10 8.07
N ALA A 256 9.55 9.63 6.97
CA ALA A 256 10.33 10.11 5.82
C ALA A 256 11.31 11.23 6.21
N HIS A 257 10.89 12.21 7.01
CA HIS A 257 11.78 13.26 7.50
C HIS A 257 12.88 12.70 8.41
N ASN A 258 12.57 11.69 9.25
CA ASN A 258 13.59 11.07 10.10
C ASN A 258 14.63 10.31 9.26
N GLU A 259 14.21 9.62 8.21
CA GLU A 259 15.11 8.95 7.26
C GLU A 259 16.02 9.98 6.56
N GLU A 260 15.46 11.08 6.04
CA GLU A 260 16.25 12.17 5.45
C GLU A 260 17.26 12.76 6.45
N THR A 261 16.87 12.97 7.71
CA THR A 261 17.80 13.46 8.73
C THR A 261 18.89 12.46 9.07
N ALA A 262 18.62 11.16 8.99
CA ALA A 262 19.62 10.12 9.21
C ALA A 262 20.64 10.10 8.07
N GLU A 263 20.18 10.17 6.81
CA GLU A 263 21.05 10.27 5.64
C GLU A 263 21.93 11.52 5.69
N LEU A 264 21.36 12.67 6.07
CA LEU A 264 22.14 13.90 6.25
C LEU A 264 23.16 13.81 7.39
N GLN A 265 22.83 13.09 8.46
CA GLN A 265 23.76 12.87 9.56
C GLN A 265 24.92 11.96 9.13
N GLU A 266 24.65 10.86 8.43
CA GLU A 266 25.69 9.99 7.87
C GLU A 266 26.59 10.75 6.88
N ALA A 267 26.01 11.59 6.02
CA ALA A 267 26.76 12.46 5.12
C ALA A 267 27.66 13.46 5.87
N ALA A 268 27.18 14.02 6.97
CA ALA A 268 27.96 14.91 7.82
C ALA A 268 29.12 14.17 8.53
N GLU A 269 28.88 12.94 8.99
CA GLU A 269 29.91 12.09 9.62
C GLU A 269 31.00 11.72 8.60
N MET A 270 30.64 11.34 7.38
CA MET A 270 31.62 11.09 6.30
C MET A 270 32.44 12.35 5.97
N ALA A 271 31.78 13.50 5.83
CA ALA A 271 32.48 14.76 5.56
C ALA A 271 33.41 15.19 6.71
N ALA A 272 33.07 14.88 7.95
CA ALA A 272 33.93 15.14 9.10
C ALA A 272 35.19 14.26 9.08
N LEU A 273 35.06 12.98 8.73
CA LEU A 273 36.20 12.07 8.58
C LEU A 273 37.13 12.50 7.44
N ASP A 274 36.59 12.89 6.29
CA ASP A 274 37.38 13.41 5.17
C ASP A 274 38.15 14.67 5.56
N LYS A 275 37.53 15.54 6.37
CA LYS A 275 38.18 16.73 6.91
C LYS A 275 39.32 16.36 7.86
N GLU A 276 39.11 15.45 8.81
CA GLU A 276 40.16 15.00 9.75
C GLU A 276 41.35 14.38 9.00
N MET A 277 41.07 13.51 8.01
CA MET A 277 42.08 12.92 7.14
C MET A 277 42.89 13.97 6.38
N ALA A 278 42.22 15.02 5.88
CA ALA A 278 42.88 16.12 5.20
C ALA A 278 43.74 16.98 6.14
N GLU A 279 43.26 17.22 7.36
CA GLU A 279 44.00 17.94 8.40
C GLU A 279 45.27 17.18 8.81
N GLU A 280 45.18 15.88 9.10
CA GLU A 280 46.35 15.06 9.44
C GLU A 280 47.39 15.01 8.30
N ARG A 281 46.92 14.87 7.04
CA ARG A 281 47.82 14.92 5.88
C ARG A 281 48.50 16.29 5.72
N ALA A 282 47.79 17.37 5.99
CA ALA A 282 48.36 18.71 5.94
C ALA A 282 49.41 18.92 7.04
N GLU A 283 49.15 18.44 8.26
CA GLU A 283 50.11 18.47 9.37
C GLU A 283 51.36 17.64 9.06
N ALA A 284 51.21 16.44 8.50
CA ALA A 284 52.34 15.60 8.09
C ALA A 284 53.22 16.30 7.04
N LEU A 285 52.61 16.88 6.00
CA LEU A 285 53.35 17.64 4.98
C LEU A 285 54.03 18.89 5.56
N GLN A 286 53.42 19.55 6.55
CA GLN A 286 54.05 20.68 7.24
C GLN A 286 55.29 20.23 8.02
N MET A 287 55.22 19.09 8.73
CA MET A 287 56.37 18.54 9.44
C MET A 287 57.50 18.14 8.48
N GLU A 288 57.18 17.52 7.34
CA GLU A 288 58.18 17.18 6.32
C GLU A 288 58.86 18.44 5.75
N LEU A 289 58.09 19.50 5.50
CA LEU A 289 58.62 20.79 5.04
C LEU A 289 59.55 21.40 6.07
N GLU A 290 59.19 21.37 7.36
CA GLU A 290 60.02 21.89 8.45
C GLU A 290 61.32 21.08 8.58
N GLN A 291 61.27 19.75 8.47
CA GLN A 291 62.47 18.92 8.45
C GLN A 291 63.38 19.21 7.24
N CYS A 292 62.81 19.40 6.05
CA CYS A 292 63.58 19.79 4.87
C CYS A 292 64.21 21.18 5.04
N ARG A 293 63.50 22.09 5.70
CA ARG A 293 64.01 23.43 6.01
C ARG A 293 65.18 23.37 6.98
N ASP A 294 65.09 22.60 8.06
CA ASP A 294 66.18 22.45 9.03
C ASP A 294 67.44 21.87 8.36
N LYS A 295 67.28 20.84 7.52
CA LYS A 295 68.39 20.26 6.72
C LYS A 295 69.01 21.28 5.77
N LEU A 296 68.20 22.14 5.15
CA LEU A 296 68.69 23.21 4.29
C LEU A 296 69.49 24.25 5.10
N GLU A 297 69.01 24.61 6.29
CA GLU A 297 69.69 25.54 7.20
C GLU A 297 71.04 24.96 7.67
N GLU A 298 71.09 23.68 8.03
CA GLU A 298 72.31 22.93 8.37
C GLU A 298 73.31 22.91 7.20
N ALA A 299 72.88 22.44 6.02
CA ALA A 299 73.73 22.38 4.84
C ALA A 299 74.23 23.79 4.41
N THR A 300 73.42 24.82 4.61
CA THR A 300 73.82 26.20 4.34
C THR A 300 74.92 26.66 5.29
N LEU A 301 74.83 26.29 6.57
CA LEU A 301 75.85 26.61 7.57
C LEU A 301 77.16 25.85 7.30
N ASP A 302 77.08 24.57 6.94
CA ASP A 302 78.24 23.77 6.54
C ASP A 302 78.95 24.37 5.32
N LEU A 303 78.20 24.79 4.30
CA LEU A 303 78.77 25.47 3.15
C LEU A 303 79.44 26.80 3.51
N GLN A 304 78.90 27.55 4.48
CA GLN A 304 79.53 28.79 4.96
C GLN A 304 80.84 28.51 5.69
N LEU A 305 80.87 27.49 6.55
CA LEU A 305 82.08 27.05 7.24
C LEU A 305 83.14 26.59 6.23
N MET A 306 82.77 25.69 5.31
CA MET A 306 83.70 25.23 4.26
C MET A 306 84.22 26.39 3.43
N ARG A 307 83.37 27.33 2.99
CA ARG A 307 83.83 28.53 2.25
C ARG A 307 84.82 29.36 3.06
N ALA A 308 84.57 29.58 4.35
CA ALA A 308 85.48 30.31 5.22
C ALA A 308 86.83 29.58 5.40
N GLU A 309 86.81 28.25 5.53
CA GLU A 309 88.02 27.43 5.55
C GLU A 309 88.76 27.47 4.21
N MET A 310 88.02 27.52 3.09
CA MET A 310 88.61 27.62 1.76
C MET A 310 89.30 28.96 1.50
N GLU A 311 88.68 30.04 1.96
CA GLU A 311 89.27 31.37 1.93
C GLU A 311 90.50 31.47 2.84
N ALA A 312 90.55 30.68 3.92
CA ALA A 312 91.68 30.64 4.86
C ALA A 312 92.84 29.71 4.42
N GLY A 313 92.57 28.69 3.60
CA GLY A 313 93.46 27.54 3.41
C GLY A 313 93.75 27.17 1.97
N GLY A 314 94.18 28.13 1.13
CA GLY A 314 94.27 28.02 -0.33
C GLY A 314 95.16 26.95 -0.99
N ASN A 315 95.41 25.78 -0.40
CA ASN A 315 96.09 24.64 -1.07
C ASN A 315 95.57 23.23 -0.68
N ILE A 316 94.61 23.08 0.24
CA ILE A 316 93.93 21.79 0.53
C ILE A 316 92.61 21.67 -0.27
N GLN A 317 92.12 22.80 -0.77
CA GLN A 317 90.90 22.98 -1.53
C GLN A 317 90.68 22.04 -2.71
N LEU A 318 91.74 21.65 -3.42
CA LEU A 318 91.58 21.06 -4.74
C LEU A 318 91.22 19.58 -4.70
N GLU A 319 91.74 18.83 -3.74
CA GLU A 319 91.43 17.39 -3.58
C GLU A 319 90.07 17.18 -2.92
N ALA A 320 89.74 17.96 -1.88
CA ALA A 320 88.41 17.93 -1.26
C ALA A 320 87.30 18.38 -2.24
N LEU A 321 87.58 19.37 -3.09
CA LEU A 321 86.65 19.81 -4.12
C LEU A 321 86.47 18.76 -5.22
N GLN A 322 87.49 17.94 -5.51
CA GLN A 322 87.36 16.83 -6.46
C GLN A 322 86.50 15.69 -5.91
N GLU A 323 86.66 15.32 -4.64
CA GLU A 323 85.85 14.27 -3.99
C GLU A 323 84.37 14.69 -3.88
N VAL A 324 84.11 15.93 -3.46
CA VAL A 324 82.75 16.49 -3.41
C VAL A 324 82.15 16.61 -4.81
N HIS A 325 82.95 16.95 -5.83
CA HIS A 325 82.48 17.00 -7.20
C HIS A 325 82.06 15.61 -7.71
N GLU A 326 82.82 14.57 -7.42
CA GLU A 326 82.49 13.19 -7.82
C GLU A 326 81.23 12.67 -7.12
N GLN A 327 81.07 12.93 -5.82
CA GLN A 327 79.86 12.60 -5.07
C GLN A 327 78.63 13.36 -5.59
N LEU A 328 78.78 14.65 -5.90
CA LEU A 328 77.69 15.47 -6.45
C LEU A 328 77.31 15.02 -7.87
N VAL A 329 78.29 14.59 -8.68
CA VAL A 329 78.02 14.05 -10.01
C VAL A 329 77.25 12.73 -9.91
N GLU A 330 77.63 11.84 -9.00
CA GLU A 330 76.93 10.56 -8.82
C GLU A 330 75.51 10.75 -8.26
N SER A 331 75.35 11.62 -7.26
CA SER A 331 74.02 11.94 -6.71
C SER A 331 73.10 12.61 -7.74
N ASN A 332 73.63 13.51 -8.57
CA ASN A 332 72.86 14.09 -9.68
C ASN A 332 72.52 13.05 -10.74
N ARG A 333 73.41 12.10 -11.03
CA ARG A 333 73.17 11.01 -11.99
C ARG A 333 72.04 10.09 -11.51
N GLU A 334 72.02 9.75 -10.23
CA GLU A 334 70.95 8.96 -9.61
C GLU A 334 69.63 9.72 -9.62
N LEU A 335 69.61 10.98 -9.18
CA LEU A 335 68.41 11.82 -9.21
C LEU A 335 67.87 12.01 -10.64
N GLU A 336 68.74 12.20 -11.63
CA GLU A 336 68.34 12.32 -13.04
C GLU A 336 67.72 11.01 -13.56
N MET A 337 68.21 9.85 -13.10
CA MET A 337 67.64 8.55 -13.44
C MET A 337 66.26 8.38 -12.80
N ASP A 338 66.11 8.70 -11.51
CA ASP A 338 64.84 8.62 -10.79
C ASP A 338 63.78 9.55 -11.40
N LEU A 339 64.14 10.79 -11.71
CA LEU A 339 63.25 11.75 -12.37
C LEU A 339 62.85 11.29 -13.78
N ARG A 340 63.73 10.57 -14.49
CA ARG A 340 63.40 9.98 -15.79
C ARG A 340 62.41 8.83 -15.66
N GLU A 341 62.59 7.96 -14.68
CA GLU A 341 61.66 6.86 -14.40
C GLU A 341 60.29 7.41 -13.98
N GLU A 342 60.25 8.42 -13.11
CA GLU A 342 59.00 9.09 -12.71
C GLU A 342 58.31 9.76 -13.90
N LEU A 343 59.07 10.42 -14.78
CA LEU A 343 58.55 11.01 -16.01
C LEU A 343 57.96 9.94 -16.94
N GLU A 344 58.63 8.79 -17.09
CA GLU A 344 58.14 7.69 -17.92
C GLU A 344 56.85 7.09 -17.35
N MET A 345 56.77 6.89 -16.04
CA MET A 345 55.56 6.47 -15.34
C MET A 345 54.42 7.48 -15.50
N ALA A 346 54.68 8.77 -15.31
CA ALA A 346 53.70 9.83 -15.48
C ALA A 346 53.20 9.92 -16.93
N HIS A 347 54.09 9.78 -17.92
CA HIS A 347 53.71 9.70 -19.33
C HIS A 347 52.89 8.44 -19.65
N ALA A 348 53.20 7.29 -19.04
CA ALA A 348 52.41 6.08 -19.19
C ALA A 348 50.99 6.27 -18.63
N ALA A 349 50.86 6.79 -17.41
CA ALA A 349 49.57 7.10 -16.78
C ALA A 349 48.76 8.12 -17.60
N THR A 350 49.42 9.16 -18.12
CA THR A 350 48.77 10.16 -18.99
C THR A 350 48.21 9.52 -20.27
N ARG A 351 48.97 8.62 -20.90
CA ARG A 351 48.52 7.90 -22.11
C ARG A 351 47.33 6.98 -21.81
N GLU A 352 47.32 6.33 -20.65
CA GLU A 352 46.21 5.48 -20.22
C GLU A 352 44.94 6.30 -19.96
N ALA A 353 45.04 7.38 -19.19
CA ALA A 353 43.92 8.29 -18.93
C ALA A 353 43.34 8.90 -20.23
N VAL A 354 44.19 9.22 -21.21
CA VAL A 354 43.74 9.69 -22.52
C VAL A 354 42.93 8.62 -23.26
N ARG A 355 43.35 7.35 -23.22
CA ARG A 355 42.59 6.24 -23.84
C ARG A 355 41.26 6.01 -23.15
N GLU A 356 41.21 6.05 -21.82
CA GLU A 356 39.96 5.92 -21.07
C GLU A 356 38.98 7.05 -21.40
N ARG A 357 39.48 8.29 -21.47
CA ARG A 357 38.70 9.45 -21.90
C ARG A 357 38.14 9.27 -23.30
N GLU A 358 38.94 8.79 -24.25
CA GLU A 358 38.50 8.56 -25.63
C GLU A 358 37.42 7.47 -25.71
N ALA A 359 37.57 6.36 -24.98
CA ALA A 359 36.55 5.32 -24.90
C ALA A 359 35.23 5.81 -24.25
N ALA A 360 35.33 6.63 -23.21
CA ALA A 360 34.17 7.27 -22.60
C ALA A 360 33.48 8.24 -23.56
N MET A 361 34.25 9.02 -24.33
CA MET A 361 33.73 9.96 -25.31
C MET A 361 32.98 9.23 -26.44
N GLU A 362 33.51 8.11 -26.95
CA GLU A 362 32.81 7.25 -27.93
C GLU A 362 31.48 6.75 -27.37
N THR A 363 31.47 6.28 -26.11
CA THR A 363 30.25 5.84 -25.43
C THR A 363 29.22 6.96 -25.30
N ILE A 364 29.64 8.19 -24.99
CA ILE A 364 28.75 9.36 -24.93
C ILE A 364 28.15 9.65 -26.31
N MET A 365 28.97 9.62 -27.37
CA MET A 365 28.51 9.87 -28.74
C MET A 365 27.44 8.86 -29.18
N ASP A 366 27.60 7.57 -28.84
CA ASP A 366 26.59 6.54 -29.11
C ASP A 366 25.26 6.78 -28.36
N ARG A 367 25.36 7.22 -27.10
CA ARG A 367 24.19 7.59 -26.29
C ARG A 367 23.49 8.82 -26.85
N ASP A 368 24.22 9.84 -27.25
CA ASP A 368 23.66 11.05 -27.86
C ASP A 368 22.96 10.75 -29.18
N ALA A 369 23.56 9.91 -30.04
CA ALA A 369 22.92 9.46 -31.28
C ALA A 369 21.60 8.71 -31.00
N THR A 370 21.56 7.93 -29.91
CA THR A 370 20.35 7.22 -29.48
C THR A 370 19.29 8.20 -28.95
N ILE A 371 19.69 9.21 -28.17
CA ILE A 371 18.78 10.26 -27.67
C ILE A 371 18.16 11.04 -28.82
N VAL A 372 18.93 11.38 -29.87
CA VAL A 372 18.40 12.06 -31.05
C VAL A 372 17.30 11.23 -31.72
N LYS A 373 17.52 9.93 -31.91
CA LYS A 373 16.49 9.02 -32.46
C LYS A 373 15.23 8.98 -31.59
N PHE A 374 15.37 8.96 -30.26
CA PHE A 374 14.22 9.04 -29.35
C PHE A 374 13.49 10.37 -29.45
N ARG A 375 14.20 11.50 -29.56
CA ARG A 375 13.59 12.83 -29.74
C ARG A 375 12.81 12.93 -31.05
N GLU A 376 13.36 12.43 -32.15
CA GLU A 376 12.66 12.38 -33.44
C GLU A 376 11.40 11.53 -33.38
N LEU A 377 11.46 10.37 -32.70
CA LEU A 377 10.29 9.51 -32.52
C LEU A 377 9.19 10.21 -31.70
N VAL A 378 9.55 10.86 -30.60
CA VAL A 378 8.61 11.63 -29.77
C VAL A 378 8.02 12.78 -30.57
N HIS A 379 8.82 13.47 -31.39
CA HIS A 379 8.34 14.53 -32.26
C HIS A 379 7.30 14.01 -33.27
N LYS A 380 7.59 12.91 -33.97
CA LYS A 380 6.64 12.26 -34.90
C LYS A 380 5.34 11.86 -34.22
N MET A 381 5.42 11.26 -33.03
CA MET A 381 4.22 10.89 -32.25
C MET A 381 3.41 12.12 -31.83
N THR A 382 4.08 13.21 -31.47
CA THR A 382 3.44 14.48 -31.10
C THR A 382 2.76 15.13 -32.30
N GLU A 383 3.41 15.13 -33.47
CA GLU A 383 2.82 15.60 -34.74
C GLU A 383 1.57 14.78 -35.10
N GLN A 384 1.66 13.45 -35.05
CA GLN A 384 0.51 12.56 -35.30
C GLN A 384 -0.64 12.82 -34.33
N TYR A 385 -0.34 13.04 -33.04
CA TYR A 385 -1.34 13.39 -32.03
C TYR A 385 -2.01 14.74 -32.34
N ASN A 386 -1.22 15.76 -32.68
CA ASN A 386 -1.72 17.09 -33.01
C ASN A 386 -2.54 17.09 -34.30
N GLU A 387 -2.15 16.30 -35.31
CA GLU A 387 -2.89 16.17 -36.57
C GLU A 387 -4.23 15.47 -36.37
N LEU A 388 -4.27 14.40 -35.56
CA LEU A 388 -5.54 13.77 -35.14
C LEU A 388 -6.43 14.75 -34.37
N ARG A 389 -5.84 15.57 -33.50
CA ARG A 389 -6.56 16.59 -32.74
C ARG A 389 -7.11 17.70 -33.64
N ALA A 390 -6.31 18.19 -34.59
CA ALA A 390 -6.75 19.18 -35.57
C ALA A 390 -7.90 18.63 -36.45
N GLN A 391 -7.85 17.36 -36.88
CA GLN A 391 -8.94 16.72 -37.62
C GLN A 391 -10.25 16.58 -36.81
N LEU A 392 -10.14 16.42 -35.49
CA LEU A 392 -11.31 16.44 -34.60
C LEU A 392 -11.90 17.85 -34.48
N ASP A 393 -11.06 18.87 -34.40
CA ASP A 393 -11.49 20.28 -34.35
C ASP A 393 -12.07 20.74 -35.70
N THR A 394 -11.49 20.33 -36.85
CA THR A 394 -12.04 20.68 -38.18
C THR A 394 -13.38 20.01 -38.48
N LYS A 395 -13.68 18.87 -37.82
CA LYS A 395 -15.00 18.23 -37.89
C LYS A 395 -16.07 18.95 -37.05
N GLN A 396 -15.68 19.90 -36.18
CA GLN A 396 -16.61 20.67 -35.37
C GLN A 396 -16.95 22.06 -35.94
N GLU A 397 -16.26 22.57 -36.98
CA GLU A 397 -16.54 23.91 -37.55
C GLU A 397 -17.03 23.90 -39.02
N SER A 398 -18.36 23.94 -39.21
CA SER A 398 -19.12 24.80 -40.19
C SER A 398 -20.62 24.44 -40.27
N PRO A 399 -21.56 25.36 -40.60
CA PRO A 399 -21.79 26.75 -40.13
C PRO A 399 -23.16 26.91 -39.39
N PRO A 400 -23.45 28.06 -38.73
CA PRO A 400 -24.74 28.25 -38.03
C PRO A 400 -25.88 28.54 -39.02
N ARG A 401 -26.99 27.79 -38.87
CA ARG A 401 -28.25 27.91 -39.65
C ARG A 401 -29.13 29.07 -39.18
N PRO A 402 -30.04 29.53 -40.05
CA PRO A 402 -31.42 29.73 -39.60
C PRO A 402 -32.48 29.02 -40.46
N GLU A 403 -33.43 28.43 -39.73
CA GLU A 403 -34.90 28.45 -39.95
C GLU A 403 -35.52 27.67 -41.12
N GLN A 404 -36.29 26.61 -40.80
CA GLN A 404 -37.77 26.66 -40.68
C GLN A 404 -38.35 25.26 -40.36
N GLN A 405 -39.37 25.25 -39.48
CA GLN A 405 -40.47 24.26 -39.32
C GLN A 405 -40.12 22.81 -38.91
N GLU A 406 -40.83 22.11 -38.02
CA GLU A 406 -42.00 22.36 -37.18
C GLU A 406 -42.13 21.17 -36.22
N SER A 407 -42.75 21.39 -35.04
CA SER A 407 -43.42 20.41 -34.17
C SER A 407 -42.64 19.31 -33.41
N SER A 408 -42.71 19.45 -32.09
CA SER A 408 -42.62 18.47 -30.97
C SER A 408 -43.77 17.42 -30.97
N PRO A 409 -43.88 16.41 -30.05
CA PRO A 409 -43.10 16.11 -28.82
C PRO A 409 -42.74 14.60 -28.57
N GLU A 410 -41.89 14.34 -27.54
CA GLU A 410 -41.90 13.24 -26.53
C GLU A 410 -42.07 11.74 -26.94
N VAL A 411 -41.43 10.68 -26.43
CA VAL A 411 -40.73 10.31 -25.17
C VAL A 411 -39.80 9.09 -25.43
N ARG A 412 -38.57 9.15 -24.91
CA ARG A 412 -37.71 8.11 -24.29
C ARG A 412 -37.69 6.65 -24.83
N ALA A 413 -36.50 6.21 -25.27
CA ALA A 413 -35.86 4.94 -24.88
C ALA A 413 -34.34 4.97 -25.15
N SER A 414 -33.52 4.54 -24.18
CA SER A 414 -32.07 4.30 -24.33
C SER A 414 -31.80 2.82 -24.72
N PRO A 415 -30.54 2.38 -24.95
CA PRO A 415 -29.88 2.20 -26.26
C PRO A 415 -29.57 0.72 -26.57
N PRO A 416 -28.89 0.40 -27.70
CA PRO A 416 -27.59 -0.29 -27.54
C PRO A 416 -26.57 -0.01 -28.67
N GLU A 417 -25.39 0.54 -28.35
CA GLU A 417 -24.21 0.49 -29.25
C GLU A 417 -22.89 0.26 -28.47
N LEU A 418 -22.88 -0.66 -27.50
CA LEU A 418 -21.65 -1.06 -26.81
C LEU A 418 -20.96 -2.28 -27.46
N GLY A 419 -21.66 -3.02 -28.32
CA GLY A 419 -21.15 -4.26 -28.92
C GLY A 419 -20.13 -4.05 -30.05
N SER A 420 -20.36 -3.04 -30.90
CA SER A 420 -19.53 -2.73 -32.08
C SER A 420 -18.13 -2.24 -31.69
N LEU A 421 -18.05 -1.35 -30.69
CA LEU A 421 -16.79 -0.76 -30.23
C LEU A 421 -15.89 -1.78 -29.52
N VAL A 422 -16.48 -2.74 -28.79
CA VAL A 422 -15.74 -3.80 -28.08
C VAL A 422 -15.16 -4.83 -29.04
N GLN A 423 -15.82 -5.12 -30.17
CA GLN A 423 -15.27 -6.02 -31.20
C GLN A 423 -14.10 -5.39 -31.95
N ALA A 424 -14.17 -4.10 -32.30
CA ALA A 424 -13.06 -3.38 -32.92
C ALA A 424 -11.84 -3.27 -31.99
N SER A 425 -12.06 -3.02 -30.69
CA SER A 425 -10.99 -3.00 -29.68
C SER A 425 -10.30 -4.36 -29.55
N ARG A 426 -11.06 -5.47 -29.50
CA ARG A 426 -10.50 -6.83 -29.39
C ARG A 426 -9.69 -7.27 -30.62
N ALA A 427 -10.09 -6.84 -31.82
CA ALA A 427 -9.34 -7.15 -33.05
C ALA A 427 -7.98 -6.42 -33.07
N SER A 428 -7.95 -5.16 -32.61
CA SER A 428 -6.72 -4.36 -32.53
C SER A 428 -5.75 -4.90 -31.48
N THR A 429 -6.24 -5.33 -30.30
CA THR A 429 -5.39 -5.94 -29.26
C THR A 429 -4.76 -7.25 -29.74
N ARG A 430 -5.52 -8.12 -30.42
CA ARG A 430 -4.99 -9.38 -30.98
C ARG A 430 -3.90 -9.14 -32.03
N SER A 431 -4.01 -8.08 -32.82
CA SER A 431 -2.99 -7.72 -33.81
C SER A 431 -1.67 -7.31 -33.15
N VAL A 432 -1.76 -6.53 -32.07
CA VAL A 432 -0.59 -6.09 -31.28
C VAL A 432 0.06 -7.29 -30.59
N ASP A 433 -0.73 -8.19 -29.99
CA ASP A 433 -0.22 -9.40 -29.34
C ASP A 433 0.50 -10.34 -30.32
N LEU A 434 -0.02 -10.47 -31.56
CA LEU A 434 0.62 -11.25 -32.63
C LEU A 434 1.96 -10.64 -33.06
N GLN A 435 2.04 -9.31 -33.15
CA GLN A 435 3.28 -8.60 -33.47
C GLN A 435 4.31 -8.71 -32.34
N LEU A 436 3.86 -8.65 -31.08
CA LEU A 436 4.73 -8.85 -29.91
C LEU A 436 5.33 -10.26 -29.90
N ARG A 437 4.50 -11.29 -30.11
CA ARG A 437 4.98 -12.68 -30.19
C ARG A 437 5.93 -12.92 -31.36
N ALA A 438 5.72 -12.25 -32.50
CA ALA A 438 6.64 -12.35 -33.63
C ALA A 438 8.03 -11.78 -33.29
N LEU A 439 8.08 -10.66 -32.55
CA LEU A 439 9.32 -10.06 -32.06
C LEU A 439 10.01 -10.93 -31.00
N GLU A 440 9.25 -11.50 -30.06
CA GLU A 440 9.79 -12.44 -29.06
C GLU A 440 10.39 -13.68 -29.71
N LEU A 441 9.73 -14.23 -30.74
CA LEU A 441 10.25 -15.38 -31.49
C LEU A 441 11.50 -15.04 -32.31
N ALA A 442 11.56 -13.83 -32.88
CA ALA A 442 12.76 -13.35 -33.58
C ALA A 442 13.94 -13.17 -32.61
N GLN A 443 13.70 -12.61 -31.43
CA GLN A 443 14.73 -12.44 -30.40
C GLN A 443 15.20 -13.79 -29.82
N ALA A 444 14.28 -14.74 -29.64
CA ALA A 444 14.61 -16.09 -29.20
C ALA A 444 15.46 -16.85 -30.24
N LYS A 445 15.13 -16.71 -31.54
CA LYS A 445 15.95 -17.26 -32.63
C LYS A 445 17.36 -16.65 -32.65
N ALA A 446 17.48 -15.33 -32.58
CA ALA A 446 18.78 -14.67 -32.56
C ALA A 446 19.64 -15.12 -31.37
N ARG A 447 19.04 -15.32 -30.18
CA ARG A 447 19.75 -15.89 -29.02
C ARG A 447 20.15 -17.34 -29.24
N ALA A 448 19.31 -18.16 -29.85
CA ALA A 448 19.64 -19.54 -30.18
C ALA A 448 20.79 -19.63 -31.21
N ASP A 449 20.80 -18.75 -32.22
CA ASP A 449 21.86 -18.67 -33.23
C ASP A 449 23.20 -18.24 -32.60
N MET A 450 23.17 -17.25 -31.69
CA MET A 450 24.35 -16.83 -30.93
C MET A 450 24.89 -17.96 -30.04
N LEU A 451 24.01 -18.73 -29.39
CA LEU A 451 24.42 -19.88 -28.59
C LEU A 451 24.97 -21.02 -29.45
N ALA A 452 24.38 -21.26 -30.63
CA ALA A 452 24.87 -22.25 -31.60
C ALA A 452 26.27 -21.89 -32.13
N ALA A 453 26.56 -20.59 -32.33
CA ALA A 453 27.88 -20.12 -32.75
C ALA A 453 28.97 -20.27 -31.66
N CYS A 454 28.57 -20.35 -30.39
CA CYS A 454 29.48 -20.52 -29.25
C CYS A 454 29.69 -22.00 -28.85
N LEU A 455 29.01 -22.94 -29.51
CA LEU A 455 29.09 -24.38 -29.22
C LEU A 455 29.94 -25.10 -30.30
N PRO A 456 30.81 -26.05 -29.93
CA PRO A 456 31.61 -26.80 -30.90
C PRO A 456 30.76 -27.71 -31.81
N ASP A 457 31.19 -27.90 -33.07
CA ASP A 457 30.44 -28.63 -34.12
C ASP A 457 30.01 -30.06 -33.76
N HIS A 458 30.71 -30.74 -32.84
CA HIS A 458 30.37 -32.10 -32.39
C HIS A 458 29.09 -32.18 -31.54
N PHE A 459 28.62 -31.04 -31.01
CA PHE A 459 27.37 -30.96 -30.23
C PHE A 459 26.13 -30.85 -31.12
N MET A 460 26.29 -30.35 -32.36
CA MET A 460 25.20 -30.18 -33.34
C MET A 460 25.06 -31.39 -34.28
N SER A 461 26.04 -32.29 -34.32
CA SER A 461 26.16 -33.35 -35.34
C SER A 461 25.68 -34.75 -34.91
N ASN A 462 25.22 -34.95 -33.67
CA ASN A 462 24.65 -36.25 -33.24
C ASN A 462 23.13 -36.17 -33.05
N ALA A 463 22.40 -36.02 -34.15
CA ALA A 463 20.94 -36.22 -34.19
C ALA A 463 20.50 -37.16 -35.33
N GLY A 464 21.41 -37.99 -35.85
CA GLY A 464 21.09 -38.94 -36.90
C GLY A 464 21.93 -40.19 -36.80
N GLU A 465 21.26 -41.28 -36.43
CA GLU A 465 21.63 -42.69 -36.63
C GLU A 465 22.23 -43.45 -35.43
N SER A 466 21.43 -44.45 -35.02
CA SER A 466 21.73 -45.58 -34.12
C SER A 466 21.53 -45.30 -32.62
N SER A 467 20.71 -46.00 -31.85
CA SER A 467 19.83 -47.13 -32.11
C SER A 467 18.89 -47.26 -30.90
N SER A 468 17.65 -47.64 -31.20
CA SER A 468 16.59 -48.14 -30.33
C SER A 468 16.99 -48.65 -28.94
N THR A 469 16.32 -48.14 -27.90
CA THR A 469 15.28 -48.87 -27.14
C THR A 469 14.88 -48.03 -25.93
N LEU A 470 13.62 -47.56 -25.91
CA LEU A 470 12.71 -47.64 -24.76
C LEU A 470 11.42 -46.86 -25.09
N SER A 471 10.47 -47.64 -25.61
CA SER A 471 9.04 -47.60 -25.26
C SER A 471 8.37 -46.24 -25.01
N SER A 472 7.68 -45.78 -26.06
CA SER A 472 6.22 -45.52 -26.03
C SER A 472 5.59 -45.04 -24.71
N SER A 473 5.32 -43.75 -24.62
CA SER A 473 3.96 -43.29 -24.29
C SER A 473 3.78 -41.81 -24.65
N SER A 474 2.86 -41.63 -25.59
CA SER A 474 2.10 -40.46 -25.98
C SER A 474 1.99 -39.37 -24.90
N LEU A 475 2.52 -38.18 -25.18
CA LEU A 475 1.97 -36.94 -24.65
C LEU A 475 1.70 -35.98 -25.80
N SER A 476 0.48 -36.09 -26.30
CA SER A 476 -0.22 -35.07 -27.04
C SER A 476 -0.22 -33.75 -26.27
N SER A 477 0.16 -32.67 -26.96
CA SER A 477 -0.54 -31.38 -26.97
C SER A 477 -1.31 -31.02 -25.67
N SER A 478 -0.61 -30.73 -24.56
CA SER A 478 -1.21 -30.09 -23.37
C SER A 478 -0.17 -29.63 -22.33
N VAL A 479 0.83 -28.80 -22.69
CA VAL A 479 1.54 -27.96 -21.69
C VAL A 479 2.06 -26.68 -22.35
N VAL A 480 1.17 -25.78 -22.76
CA VAL A 480 1.54 -24.40 -23.16
C VAL A 480 0.75 -23.34 -22.37
N SER A 481 -0.03 -23.72 -21.36
CA SER A 481 -0.96 -22.79 -20.68
C SER A 481 -0.83 -22.67 -19.16
N SER A 482 0.32 -22.99 -18.56
CA SER A 482 0.50 -22.71 -17.13
C SER A 482 1.97 -22.53 -16.78
N SER A 483 2.47 -21.28 -16.91
CA SER A 483 3.51 -20.67 -16.07
C SER A 483 3.90 -19.27 -16.58
N PHE A 484 2.90 -18.43 -16.90
CA PHE A 484 3.10 -16.98 -17.01
C PHE A 484 2.40 -16.33 -15.81
N ASN A 485 2.95 -16.58 -14.62
CA ASN A 485 2.85 -15.64 -13.51
C ASN A 485 3.86 -16.01 -12.41
N SER A 486 4.56 -14.99 -11.92
CA SER A 486 5.56 -14.95 -10.83
C SER A 486 7.05 -15.20 -11.15
N GLY A 487 7.83 -14.12 -11.07
CA GLY A 487 9.12 -14.06 -10.36
C GLY A 487 10.42 -14.21 -11.15
N PHE A 488 11.09 -13.10 -11.50
CA PHE A 488 12.55 -13.08 -11.72
C PHE A 488 13.16 -11.77 -11.20
N TYR A 489 13.88 -11.87 -10.07
CA TYR A 489 14.86 -10.91 -9.55
C TYR A 489 16.24 -11.61 -9.50
N HIS A 490 17.30 -10.84 -9.85
CA HIS A 490 18.77 -11.06 -9.78
C HIS A 490 19.47 -12.02 -10.78
N HIS A 491 20.29 -11.52 -11.75
CA HIS A 491 21.72 -11.08 -11.75
C HIS A 491 22.72 -12.28 -11.64
N LEU A 492 23.84 -12.45 -12.35
CA LEU A 492 24.82 -11.57 -13.04
C LEU A 492 25.77 -12.45 -13.92
N THR A 493 26.45 -11.83 -14.88
CA THR A 493 27.66 -12.26 -15.64
C THR A 493 28.79 -12.86 -14.79
N VAL A 494 29.55 -13.83 -15.33
CA VAL A 494 30.87 -14.35 -14.88
C VAL A 494 31.75 -14.33 -16.15
N VAL A 495 33.06 -14.07 -16.20
CA VAL A 495 34.20 -14.73 -15.51
C VAL A 495 35.44 -13.79 -15.63
N SER A 496 36.26 -13.58 -14.59
CA SER A 496 37.39 -14.43 -14.18
C SER A 496 38.04 -13.89 -12.90
N SER A 497 38.76 -14.60 -12.04
CA SER A 497 38.89 -16.02 -11.66
C SER A 497 40.02 -16.02 -10.62
N LEU A 498 39.76 -16.33 -9.35
CA LEU A 498 40.76 -16.84 -8.40
C LEU A 498 40.05 -17.62 -7.28
N PHE A 499 40.32 -18.93 -7.27
CA PHE A 499 40.29 -19.88 -6.14
C PHE A 499 39.09 -19.92 -5.16
N ASN A 500 38.33 -21.01 -5.32
CA ASN A 500 38.09 -22.02 -4.27
C ASN A 500 37.09 -21.75 -3.13
N SER A 501 36.03 -22.57 -3.18
CA SER A 501 35.14 -23.04 -2.12
C SER A 501 33.84 -22.26 -1.83
N GLY A 502 32.71 -22.93 -2.10
CA GLY A 502 31.60 -22.95 -1.15
C GLY A 502 30.30 -22.24 -1.53
N PHE A 503 29.51 -22.84 -2.42
CA PHE A 503 28.03 -22.91 -2.40
C PHE A 503 27.19 -21.64 -2.08
N ILE A 504 26.53 -21.13 -3.12
CA ILE A 504 25.35 -20.25 -3.08
C ILE A 504 24.16 -21.01 -3.70
N THR A 505 22.97 -20.97 -3.09
CA THR A 505 21.67 -20.87 -3.81
C THR A 505 20.55 -20.25 -2.96
N HIS A 506 20.18 -19.03 -3.37
CA HIS A 506 18.84 -18.40 -3.49
C HIS A 506 17.79 -18.34 -2.36
N LEU A 507 17.48 -17.08 -2.04
CA LEU A 507 16.19 -16.56 -1.59
C LEU A 507 15.33 -16.19 -2.82
N THR A 508 14.01 -16.39 -2.75
CA THR A 508 12.99 -15.70 -3.56
C THR A 508 12.07 -14.92 -2.63
N VAL A 509 11.88 -13.63 -2.92
CA VAL A 509 10.88 -12.74 -2.32
C VAL A 509 9.55 -12.88 -3.07
N VAL A 510 8.41 -12.90 -2.34
CA VAL A 510 7.19 -12.20 -2.78
C VAL A 510 6.43 -11.69 -1.55
N SER A 511 6.01 -10.43 -1.58
CA SER A 511 4.71 -10.03 -1.00
C SER A 511 4.05 -8.95 -1.85
N ILE A 512 2.85 -9.31 -2.37
CA ILE A 512 1.59 -8.52 -2.44
C ILE A 512 1.63 -7.35 -3.48
N ILE A 513 0.62 -7.10 -4.32
CA ILE A 513 -0.75 -6.66 -3.97
C ILE A 513 -1.82 -7.17 -4.95
N ILE A 514 -2.74 -8.02 -4.44
CA ILE A 514 -4.23 -8.02 -4.46
C ILE A 514 -4.70 -9.34 -3.84
#